data_AF-A0A1S3Y0F5-F1
#
_entry.id   AF-A0A1S3Y0F5-F1
#
_cell.length_a   1.000
_cell.length_b   1.000
_cell.length_c   1.000
_cell.angle_alpha   90.00
_cell.angle_beta   90.00
_cell.angle_gamma   90.00
#
_symmetry.space_group_name_H-M   'P 1'
#
loop_
_entity.id
_entity.type
_entity.pdbx_description
1 polymer ?
#
loop_
_entity_poly.entity_id
_entity_poly.type
_entity_poly.pdbx_seq_one_letter_code
_entity_poly.pdbx_strand_id
1 'polypeptide(L)'
;MNGAEDGIIIFSPGSKPYSFGHPNVNETINKYVGEENPPSPLSSGIDDKYVQTFLKVNSRKLNAQLNTLQDQLDFALNLKNKLKEMNKNVESQQEWSRGPIEKMNYTKASILKEELEDLLLKVKNYGIERGYGYKMKSGRLNKSNY
;
A
#
# COMPACT_ATOMS: atom_id res chain seq x y z
N MET A 1 -23.97 47.64 8.90
CA MET A 1 -23.54 46.76 7.80
C MET A 1 -22.30 46.04 8.31
N ASN A 2 -22.38 44.73 8.53
CA ASN A 2 -21.26 43.95 9.05
C ASN A 2 -20.54 43.39 7.82
N GLY A 3 -19.44 44.04 7.41
CA GLY A 3 -18.59 43.56 6.31
C GLY A 3 -17.67 42.45 6.80
N ALA A 4 -17.36 41.47 5.94
CA ALA A 4 -16.33 40.48 6.21
C ALA A 4 -14.94 41.12 6.07
N GLU A 5 -14.05 40.87 7.03
CA GLU A 5 -12.64 41.24 6.98
C GLU A 5 -11.85 40.06 6.39
N ASP A 6 -11.47 40.14 5.13
CA ASP A 6 -10.82 39.04 4.39
C ASP A 6 -9.33 39.32 4.15
N GLY A 7 -8.49 38.30 4.34
CA GLY A 7 -7.04 38.39 4.15
C GLY A 7 -6.40 37.08 3.68
N ILE A 8 -5.32 37.18 2.90
CA ILE A 8 -4.54 36.06 2.36
C ILE A 8 -3.11 36.16 2.88
N ILE A 9 -2.58 35.03 3.36
CA ILE A 9 -1.19 34.89 3.80
C ILE A 9 -0.51 33.82 2.94
N ILE A 10 0.61 34.18 2.32
CA ILE A 10 1.37 33.29 1.44
C ILE A 10 2.69 32.93 2.12
N PHE A 11 2.91 31.63 2.30
CA PHE A 11 4.17 31.07 2.81
C PHE A 11 4.94 30.43 1.66
N SER A 12 6.05 31.05 1.25
CA SER A 12 6.94 30.49 0.24
C SER A 12 8.22 29.95 0.91
N PRO A 13 8.61 28.69 0.66
CA PRO A 13 9.82 28.11 1.23
C PRO A 13 11.06 28.96 0.91
N GLY A 14 11.82 29.37 1.94
CA GLY A 14 13.05 30.14 1.79
C GLY A 14 12.90 31.66 1.69
N SER A 15 11.68 32.20 1.85
CA SER A 15 11.42 33.65 1.83
C SER A 15 10.54 34.08 3.01
N LYS A 16 10.52 35.39 3.30
CA LYS A 16 9.69 35.95 4.37
C LYS A 16 8.21 35.91 3.93
N PRO A 17 7.27 35.47 4.80
CA PRO A 17 5.86 35.42 4.45
C PRO A 17 5.32 36.80 4.10
N TYR A 18 4.34 36.82 3.20
CA TYR A 18 3.68 38.02 2.72
C TYR A 18 2.17 37.95 2.99
N SER A 19 1.55 39.06 3.40
CA SER A 19 0.11 39.15 3.66
C SER A 19 -0.54 40.35 2.96
N PHE A 20 -1.78 40.16 2.47
CA PHE A 20 -2.64 41.21 1.93
C PHE A 20 -4.06 41.03 2.46
N GLY A 21 -4.77 42.12 2.74
CA GLY A 21 -6.16 42.07 3.22
C GLY A 21 -6.80 43.45 3.34
N HIS A 22 -8.11 43.49 3.52
CA HIS A 22 -8.84 44.72 3.85
C HIS A 22 -9.81 44.48 5.02
N PRO A 23 -9.61 45.12 6.18
CA PRO A 23 -8.47 45.98 6.56
C PRO A 23 -7.12 45.23 6.56
N ASN A 24 -6.01 45.95 6.75
CA ASN A 24 -4.68 45.35 6.73
C ASN A 24 -4.64 44.17 7.73
N VAL A 25 -4.09 43.03 7.30
CA VAL A 25 -3.97 41.83 8.14
C VAL A 25 -3.32 42.14 9.50
N ASN A 26 -2.34 43.06 9.55
CA ASN A 26 -1.76 43.51 10.82
C ASN A 26 -2.73 44.30 11.69
N GLU A 27 -3.61 45.12 11.12
CA GLU A 27 -4.65 45.85 11.85
C GLU A 27 -5.71 44.90 12.40
N THR A 28 -6.14 43.91 11.61
CA THR A 28 -7.03 42.83 12.07
C THR A 28 -6.37 42.03 13.19
N ILE A 29 -5.10 41.63 13.05
CA ILE A 29 -4.37 40.92 14.11
C ILE A 29 -4.32 41.78 15.38
N ASN A 30 -3.95 43.05 15.30
CA ASN A 30 -3.89 43.92 16.47
C ASN A 30 -5.26 44.10 17.14
N LYS A 31 -6.34 44.15 16.37
CA LYS A 31 -7.71 44.25 16.88
C LYS A 31 -8.16 42.98 17.64
N TYR A 32 -7.76 41.79 17.19
CA TYR A 32 -8.21 40.53 17.78
C TYR A 32 -7.18 39.86 18.70
N VAL A 33 -5.92 40.29 18.68
CA VAL A 33 -4.80 39.73 19.44
C VAL A 33 -4.14 40.77 20.36
N GLY A 34 -4.28 42.06 20.05
CA GLY A 34 -3.47 43.14 20.64
C GLY A 34 -4.03 43.86 21.87
N GLU A 35 -5.26 43.59 22.31
CA GLU A 35 -5.82 44.28 23.49
C GLU A 35 -6.38 43.36 24.60
N GLU A 36 -6.36 42.05 24.41
CA GLU A 36 -6.75 41.08 25.45
C GLU A 36 -5.59 40.17 25.83
N ASN A 37 -4.54 40.75 26.38
CA ASN A 37 -3.70 40.03 27.33
C ASN A 37 -3.35 40.99 28.47
N PRO A 38 -4.09 40.98 29.61
CA PRO A 38 -3.37 41.09 30.88
C PRO A 38 -2.22 40.08 30.84
N PRO A 39 -1.10 40.28 31.56
CA PRO A 39 -0.03 39.28 31.59
C PRO A 39 -0.62 37.95 32.06
N SER A 40 -1.00 37.11 31.09
CA SER A 40 -1.45 35.76 31.33
C SER A 40 -0.24 35.11 31.97
N PRO A 41 -0.37 34.49 33.16
CA PRO A 41 0.73 33.73 33.69
C PRO A 41 0.97 32.66 32.62
N LEU A 42 2.09 32.79 31.92
CA LEU A 42 2.73 31.65 31.30
C LEU A 42 2.83 30.66 32.45
N SER A 43 1.87 29.74 32.50
CA SER A 43 1.88 28.65 33.45
C SER A 43 3.17 27.92 33.15
N SER A 44 4.15 28.13 34.02
CA SER A 44 5.38 27.37 34.16
C SER A 44 5.04 25.92 34.53
N GLY A 45 4.21 25.24 33.73
CA GLY A 45 3.49 24.03 34.16
C GLY A 45 2.93 23.13 33.05
N ILE A 46 3.04 23.47 31.77
CA ILE A 46 2.94 22.44 30.72
C ILE A 46 4.36 21.99 30.42
N ASP A 47 4.71 20.82 30.93
CA ASP A 47 6.03 20.20 30.81
C ASP A 47 6.41 20.10 29.32
N ASP A 48 7.25 21.02 28.84
CA ASP A 48 7.76 21.09 27.46
C ASP A 48 8.35 19.72 27.01
N LYS A 49 8.87 18.97 27.99
CA LYS A 49 9.32 17.59 27.81
C LYS A 49 8.19 16.64 27.39
N TYR A 50 6.99 16.77 27.93
CA TYR A 50 5.84 15.95 27.57
C TYR A 50 5.44 16.17 26.10
N VAL A 51 5.30 17.42 25.69
CA VAL A 51 4.93 17.78 24.31
C VAL A 51 5.99 17.29 23.32
N GLN A 52 7.28 17.54 23.61
CA GLN A 52 8.39 17.05 22.80
C GLN A 52 8.45 15.53 22.72
N THR A 53 8.17 14.83 23.81
CA THR A 53 8.17 13.37 23.85
C THR A 53 7.01 12.80 23.04
N PHE A 54 5.81 13.35 23.19
CA PHE A 54 4.63 12.93 22.44
C PHE A 54 4.86 13.09 20.92
N LEU A 55 5.40 14.23 20.48
CA LEU A 55 5.72 14.47 19.07
C LEU A 55 6.76 13.47 18.54
N LYS A 56 7.82 13.20 19.31
CA LYS A 56 8.86 12.21 18.95
C LYS A 56 8.32 10.78 18.89
N VAL A 57 7.41 10.41 19.80
CA VAL A 57 6.78 9.08 19.78
C VAL A 57 5.88 8.94 18.56
N ASN A 58 5.09 9.97 18.25
CA ASN A 58 4.22 9.96 17.08
C ASN A 58 5.02 9.88 15.77
N SER A 59 6.10 10.66 15.64
CA SER A 59 6.96 10.62 14.45
C SER A 59 7.66 9.26 14.28
N ARG A 60 8.15 8.65 15.36
CA ARG A 60 8.71 7.28 15.32
C ARG A 60 7.68 6.26 14.86
N LYS A 61 6.45 6.34 15.37
CA LYS A 61 5.36 5.44 14.97
C LYS A 61 5.04 5.58 13.49
N LEU A 62 4.89 6.81 12.99
CA LEU A 62 4.62 7.09 11.58
C LEU A 62 5.78 6.60 10.69
N ASN A 63 7.02 6.83 11.08
CA ASN A 63 8.19 6.33 10.33
C ASN A 63 8.23 4.80 10.29
N ALA A 64 7.90 4.12 11.39
CA ALA A 64 7.82 2.66 11.40
C ALA A 64 6.73 2.13 10.46
N GLN A 65 5.57 2.79 10.41
CA GLN A 65 4.51 2.45 9.46
C GLN A 65 4.93 2.69 8.01
N LEU A 66 5.59 3.82 7.72
CA LEU A 66 6.13 4.12 6.40
C LEU A 66 7.15 3.07 5.95
N ASN A 67 8.10 2.71 6.81
CA ASN A 67 9.07 1.66 6.50
C ASN A 67 8.38 0.32 6.23
N THR A 68 7.40 -0.04 7.04
CA THR A 68 6.63 -1.29 6.84
C THR A 68 5.92 -1.29 5.48
N LEU A 69 5.30 -0.18 5.09
CA LEU A 69 4.63 -0.05 3.79
C LEU A 69 5.63 -0.06 2.64
N GLN A 70 6.80 0.56 2.82
CA GLN A 70 7.88 0.54 1.84
C GLN A 70 8.38 -0.89 1.61
N ASP A 71 8.63 -1.65 2.67
CA ASP A 71 9.06 -3.05 2.58
C ASP A 71 8.03 -3.92 1.85
N GLN A 72 6.73 -3.71 2.11
CA GLN A 72 5.65 -4.41 1.42
C GLN A 72 5.59 -4.08 -0.07
N LEU A 73 5.76 -2.80 -0.41
CA LEU A 73 5.80 -2.34 -1.80
C LEU A 73 7.00 -2.94 -2.54
N ASP A 74 8.18 -2.93 -1.93
CA ASP A 74 9.40 -3.48 -2.52
C ASP A 74 9.30 -4.99 -2.72
N PHE A 75 8.72 -5.71 -1.77
CA PHE A 75 8.40 -7.13 -1.92
C PHE A 75 7.45 -7.37 -3.10
N ALA A 76 6.35 -6.62 -3.19
CA ALA A 76 5.38 -6.77 -4.27
C ALA A 76 5.98 -6.45 -5.65
N LEU A 77 6.82 -5.42 -5.75
CA LEU A 77 7.54 -5.06 -6.97
C LEU A 77 8.56 -6.13 -7.36
N ASN A 78 9.31 -6.68 -6.40
CA ASN A 78 10.23 -7.78 -6.64
C ASN A 78 9.48 -9.02 -7.16
N LEU A 79 8.39 -9.39 -6.50
CA LEU A 79 7.54 -10.50 -6.92
C LEU A 79 7.01 -10.29 -8.33
N LYS A 80 6.48 -9.09 -8.64
CA LYS A 80 6.01 -8.72 -9.99
C LYS A 80 7.12 -8.89 -11.02
N ASN A 81 8.33 -8.39 -10.74
CA ASN A 81 9.46 -8.49 -11.65
C ASN A 81 9.88 -9.95 -11.85
N LYS A 82 9.93 -10.75 -10.79
CA LYS A 82 10.25 -12.18 -10.87
C LYS A 82 9.20 -12.94 -11.69
N LEU A 83 7.91 -12.66 -11.49
CA LEU A 83 6.84 -13.23 -12.31
C LEU A 83 6.99 -12.83 -13.78
N LYS A 84 7.32 -11.56 -14.07
CA LYS A 84 7.54 -11.07 -15.43
C LYS A 84 8.72 -11.80 -16.11
N GLU A 85 9.83 -12.00 -15.42
CA GLU A 85 10.98 -12.73 -15.96
C GLU A 85 10.66 -14.21 -16.19
N MET A 86 9.98 -14.87 -15.25
CA MET A 86 9.51 -16.26 -15.47
C MET A 86 8.57 -16.34 -16.67
N ASN A 87 7.68 -15.36 -16.83
CA ASN A 87 6.75 -15.30 -17.94
C ASN A 87 7.46 -15.14 -19.30
N LYS A 88 8.51 -14.30 -19.39
CA LYS A 88 9.34 -14.18 -20.60
C LYS A 88 10.06 -15.49 -20.96
N ASN A 89 10.58 -16.20 -19.95
CA ASN A 89 11.24 -17.48 -20.18
C ASN A 89 10.26 -18.53 -20.74
N VAL A 90 9.04 -18.58 -20.18
CA VAL A 90 7.96 -19.44 -20.69
C VAL A 90 7.50 -19.03 -22.09
N GLU A 91 7.43 -17.73 -22.39
CA GLU A 91 7.12 -17.22 -23.75
C GLU A 91 8.11 -17.75 -24.78
N SER A 92 9.41 -17.82 -24.45
CA SER A 92 10.43 -18.32 -25.39
C SER A 92 10.40 -19.85 -25.60
N GLN A 93 9.96 -20.63 -24.60
CA GLN A 93 10.03 -22.09 -24.63
C GLN A 93 8.70 -22.77 -24.99
N GLN A 94 7.57 -22.11 -24.73
CA GLN A 94 6.27 -22.76 -24.74
C GLN A 94 5.15 -21.87 -25.29
N GLU A 95 5.45 -21.00 -26.25
CA GLU A 95 4.45 -20.16 -26.92
C GLU A 95 3.26 -20.96 -27.47
N TRP A 96 3.51 -22.20 -27.90
CA TRP A 96 2.50 -23.13 -28.38
C TRP A 96 1.44 -23.52 -27.33
N SER A 97 1.75 -23.42 -26.03
CA SER A 97 0.80 -23.77 -24.94
C SER A 97 -0.22 -22.67 -24.66
N ARG A 98 -0.01 -21.45 -25.16
CA ARG A 98 -0.93 -20.30 -25.01
C ARG A 98 -2.01 -20.22 -26.08
N GLY A 99 -1.88 -21.02 -27.14
CA GLY A 99 -2.86 -21.09 -28.21
C GLY A 99 -4.13 -21.86 -27.83
N PRO A 100 -5.19 -21.77 -28.64
CA PRO A 100 -6.41 -22.57 -28.43
C PRO A 100 -6.09 -24.07 -28.40
N ILE A 101 -6.68 -24.80 -27.44
CA ILE A 101 -6.46 -26.24 -27.23
C ILE A 101 -6.88 -27.03 -28.48
N GLU A 102 -7.88 -26.54 -29.22
CA GLU A 102 -8.38 -27.17 -30.45
C GLU A 102 -7.35 -27.17 -31.59
N LYS A 103 -6.37 -26.26 -31.54
CA LYS A 103 -5.27 -26.16 -32.52
C LYS A 103 -4.05 -26.99 -32.13
N MET A 104 -4.10 -27.69 -31.00
CA MET A 104 -2.99 -28.49 -30.49
C MET A 104 -2.96 -29.87 -31.15
N ASN A 105 -1.79 -30.31 -31.58
CA ASN A 105 -1.60 -31.70 -32.03
C ASN A 105 -1.43 -32.64 -30.83
N TYR A 106 -1.56 -33.95 -31.07
CA TYR A 106 -1.53 -34.97 -30.01
C TYR A 106 -0.26 -34.90 -29.15
N THR A 107 0.91 -34.76 -29.78
CA THR A 107 2.20 -34.69 -29.06
C THR A 107 2.23 -33.51 -28.10
N LYS A 108 1.87 -32.32 -28.56
CA LYS A 108 1.78 -31.11 -27.75
C LYS A 108 0.78 -31.26 -26.59
N ALA A 109 -0.40 -31.82 -26.88
CA ALA A 109 -1.43 -32.06 -25.87
C ALA A 109 -0.96 -33.08 -24.81
N SER A 110 -0.22 -34.12 -25.20
CA SER A 110 0.33 -35.12 -24.28
C SER A 110 1.36 -34.50 -23.32
N ILE A 111 2.29 -33.69 -23.85
CA ILE A 111 3.29 -32.99 -23.03
C ILE A 111 2.61 -32.06 -22.03
N LEU A 112 1.64 -31.25 -22.49
CA LEU A 112 0.91 -30.34 -21.60
C LEU A 112 0.16 -31.09 -20.50
N LYS A 113 -0.45 -32.24 -20.84
CA LYS A 113 -1.14 -33.08 -19.86
C LYS A 113 -0.19 -33.58 -18.76
N GLU A 114 0.98 -34.11 -19.14
CA GLU A 114 1.98 -34.60 -18.19
C GLU A 114 2.48 -33.50 -17.25
N GLU A 115 2.77 -32.30 -17.79
CA GLU A 115 3.18 -31.14 -17.00
C GLU A 115 2.09 -30.69 -16.01
N LEU A 116 0.82 -30.70 -16.42
CA LEU A 116 -0.31 -30.37 -15.54
C LEU A 116 -0.52 -31.43 -14.45
N GLU A 117 -0.31 -32.70 -14.74
CA GLU A 117 -0.38 -33.79 -13.75
C GLU A 117 0.74 -33.67 -12.70
N ASP A 118 1.97 -33.36 -13.14
CA ASP A 118 3.10 -33.09 -12.23
C ASP A 118 2.85 -31.84 -11.38
N LEU A 119 2.33 -30.77 -11.98
CA LEU A 119 1.96 -29.56 -11.24
C LEU A 119 0.88 -29.85 -10.19
N LEU A 120 -0.16 -30.62 -10.56
CA LEU A 120 -1.22 -31.02 -9.64
C LEU A 120 -0.66 -31.82 -8.46
N LEU A 121 0.31 -32.71 -8.69
CA LEU A 121 0.98 -33.46 -7.64
C LEU A 121 1.76 -32.54 -6.70
N LYS A 122 2.55 -31.61 -7.24
CA LYS A 122 3.30 -30.61 -6.46
C LYS A 122 2.37 -29.75 -5.60
N VAL A 123 1.25 -29.27 -6.16
CA VAL A 123 0.26 -28.47 -5.42
C VAL A 123 -0.39 -29.28 -4.30
N LYS A 124 -0.72 -30.55 -4.54
CA LYS A 124 -1.25 -31.45 -3.50
C LYS A 124 -0.26 -31.64 -2.36
N ASN A 125 1.01 -31.89 -2.67
CA ASN A 125 2.05 -32.08 -1.66
C ASN A 125 2.29 -30.80 -0.85
N TYR A 126 2.31 -29.63 -1.50
CA TYR A 126 2.42 -28.34 -0.82
C TYR A 126 1.29 -28.09 0.18
N GLY A 127 0.05 -28.48 -0.16
CA GLY A 127 -1.10 -28.40 0.74
C GLY A 127 -1.01 -29.36 1.93
N ILE A 128 -0.41 -30.54 1.75
CA ILE A 128 -0.20 -31.54 2.82
C ILE A 128 0.91 -31.09 3.77
N GLU A 129 2.04 -30.60 3.25
CA GLU A 129 3.19 -30.14 4.05
C GLU A 129 2.89 -28.89 4.90
N ARG A 130 1.93 -28.05 4.45
CA ARG A 130 1.53 -26.81 5.14
C ARG A 130 0.24 -26.94 5.97
N GLY A 131 -0.36 -28.14 6.04
CA GLY A 131 -1.56 -28.39 6.84
C GLY A 131 -2.89 -27.91 6.25
N TYR A 132 -2.95 -27.55 4.97
CA TYR A 132 -4.16 -27.10 4.25
C TYR A 132 -4.89 -28.23 3.49
N GLY A 133 -4.71 -29.49 3.88
CA GLY A 133 -5.21 -30.65 3.14
C GLY A 133 -6.73 -30.69 2.97
N TYR A 134 -7.23 -30.45 1.76
CA TYR A 134 -8.60 -30.77 1.39
C TYR A 134 -8.79 -32.29 1.36
N LYS A 135 -9.59 -32.83 2.29
CA LYS A 135 -10.08 -34.21 2.24
C LYS A 135 -11.01 -34.36 1.04
N MET A 136 -10.49 -34.88 -0.07
CA MET A 136 -11.33 -35.37 -1.16
C MET A 136 -12.04 -36.63 -0.67
N LYS A 137 -13.37 -36.58 -0.49
CA LYS A 137 -14.18 -37.79 -0.30
C LYS A 137 -14.00 -38.65 -1.56
N SER A 138 -13.50 -39.87 -1.37
CA SER A 138 -13.34 -40.87 -2.43
C SER A 138 -14.71 -41.20 -3.04
N GLY A 139 -15.06 -40.53 -4.13
CA GLY A 139 -16.15 -40.92 -5.00
C GLY A 139 -15.75 -42.20 -5.74
N ARG A 140 -16.34 -43.33 -5.34
CA ARG A 140 -16.24 -44.59 -6.07
C ARG A 140 -16.72 -44.37 -7.52
N LEU A 141 -15.83 -44.61 -8.47
CA LEU A 141 -16.21 -44.83 -9.87
C LEU A 141 -17.05 -46.10 -9.93
N ASN A 142 -18.38 -45.95 -10.06
CA ASN A 142 -19.23 -47.04 -10.49
C ASN A 142 -18.99 -47.23 -12.00
N LYS A 143 -18.37 -48.35 -12.37
CA LYS A 143 -18.45 -48.88 -13.73
C LYS A 143 -19.89 -49.35 -13.94
N SER A 144 -20.67 -48.57 -14.68
CA SER A 144 -21.89 -49.08 -15.31
C SER A 144 -21.50 -49.63 -16.66
N ASN A 145 -21.45 -50.96 -16.78
CA ASN A 145 -21.52 -51.63 -18.07
C ASN A 145 -22.96 -51.48 -18.59
N TYR A 146 -23.11 -50.88 -19.76
CA TYR A 146 -24.04 -51.29 -20.83
C TYR A 146 -23.45 -50.84 -22.16
#